data_AF-X1EUW0-F1
#
_entry.id   AF-X1EUW0-F1
#
_cell.length_a   1.000
_cell.length_b   1.000
_cell.length_c   1.000
_cell.angle_alpha   90.00
_cell.angle_beta   90.00
_cell.angle_gamma   90.00
#
_symmetry.space_group_name_H-M   'P 1'
#
loop_
_entity.id
_entity.type
_entity.pdbx_description
1 polymer ?
#
loop_
_entity_poly.entity_id
_entity_poly.type
_entity_poly.pdbx_seq_one_letter_code
_entity_poly.pdbx_strand_id
1 'polypeptide(L)' 'EKLPKPLLGEVLHFVRFLKSQAAQDRLETALLSEPALRKDWLRPEEDEAWRDL' A
#
# COMPACT_ATOMS: atom_id res chain seq x y z
N GLU A 1 10.52 -33.94 4.51
CA GLU A 1 11.77 -33.27 4.95
C GLU A 1 11.45 -32.17 5.93
N LYS A 2 12.27 -31.95 6.96
CA LYS A 2 12.14 -30.80 7.87
C LYS A 2 13.22 -29.79 7.51
N LEU A 3 12.81 -28.55 7.24
CA LEU A 3 13.75 -27.46 7.02
C LEU A 3 14.70 -27.33 8.22
N PRO A 4 16.00 -27.22 7.99
CA PRO A 4 16.98 -26.89 9.02
C PRO A 4 16.52 -25.65 9.80
N LYS A 5 16.53 -25.73 11.14
CA LYS A 5 16.14 -24.62 12.02
C LYS A 5 16.79 -23.27 11.67
N PRO A 6 18.08 -23.21 11.25
CA PRO A 6 18.69 -21.94 10.84
C PRO A 6 17.98 -21.29 9.64
N LEU A 7 17.49 -22.08 8.68
CA LEU A 7 16.82 -21.58 7.47
C LEU A 7 15.41 -21.05 7.76
N LEU A 8 14.75 -21.50 8.83
CA LEU A 8 13.44 -20.97 9.22
C LEU A 8 13.51 -19.47 9.53
N GLY A 9 14.61 -19.02 10.15
CA GLY A 9 14.85 -17.62 10.44
C GLY A 9 15.02 -16.78 9.18
N GLU A 10 15.77 -17.28 8.20
CA GLU A 10 15.97 -16.61 6.91
C GLU A 10 14.69 -16.55 6.08
N VAL A 11 13.94 -17.65 6.00
CA VAL A 11 12.64 -17.69 5.31
C VAL A 11 11.66 -16.70 5.96
N LEU A 12 11.60 -16.66 7.29
CA LEU A 12 10.74 -15.71 8.01
C LEU A 12 11.15 -14.25 7.72
N HIS A 13 12.45 -13.96 7.71
CA HIS A 13 12.94 -12.62 7.34
C HIS A 13 12.56 -12.26 5.90
N PHE A 14 12.76 -13.17 4.96
CA PHE A 14 12.44 -12.95 3.56
C PHE A 14 10.94 -12.68 3.34
N VAL A 15 10.07 -13.47 3.98
CA VAL A 15 8.61 -13.25 3.92
C VAL A 15 8.22 -11.89 4.51
N ARG A 16 8.85 -11.47 5.62
CA ARG A 16 8.59 -10.16 6.23
C ARG A 16 9.04 -9.02 5.30
N PHE A 17 10.21 -9.15 4.67
CA PHE A 17 10.73 -8.19 3.72
C PHE A 17 9.81 -8.01 2.50
N LEU A 18 9.32 -9.10 1.91
CA LEU A 18 8.37 -9.01 0.80
C LEU A 18 7.06 -8.33 1.21
N LYS A 19 6.56 -8.61 2.42
CA LYS A 19 5.36 -7.95 2.95
C LYS A 19 5.55 -6.45 3.16
N SER A 20 6.72 -6.02 3.66
CA SER A 20 6.99 -4.59 3.81
C SER A 20 7.10 -3.90 2.44
N GLN A 21 7.73 -4.54 1.47
CA GLN A 21 7.87 -3.98 0.11
C GLN A 21 6.50 -3.84 -0.57
N ALA A 22 5.66 -4.88 -0.53
CA ALA A 22 4.30 -4.82 -1.08
C ALA A 22 3.40 -3.79 -0.38
N ALA A 23 3.62 -3.53 0.92
CA ALA A 23 2.91 -2.47 1.64
C ALA A 23 3.37 -1.07 1.19
N GLN A 24 4.66 -0.89 0.89
CA GLN A 24 5.19 0.35 0.32
C GLN A 24 4.65 0.58 -1.10
N ASP A 25 4.66 -0.43 -1.98
CA ASP A 25 4.14 -0.30 -3.35
C ASP A 25 2.65 0.11 -3.39
N ARG A 26 1.85 -0.39 -2.43
CA ARG A 26 0.43 0.02 -2.29
C ARG A 26 0.28 1.47 -1.85
N LEU A 27 1.13 1.92 -0.93
CA LEU A 27 1.16 3.32 -0.50
C LEU A 27 1.60 4.23 -1.66
N GLU A 28 2.62 3.81 -2.42
CA GLU A 28 3.07 4.51 -3.62
C GLU A 28 1.97 4.58 -4.67
N THR A 29 1.20 3.52 -4.90
CA THR A 29 0.06 3.55 -5.84
C THR A 29 -0.98 4.60 -5.44
N ALA A 30 -1.32 4.69 -4.15
CA ALA A 30 -2.25 5.71 -3.65
C ALA A 30 -1.69 7.13 -3.85
N LEU A 31 -0.41 7.37 -3.51
CA LEU A 31 0.23 8.67 -3.67
C LEU A 31 0.42 9.06 -5.15
N LEU A 32 0.77 8.12 -6.02
CA LEU A 32 0.93 8.34 -7.46
C LEU A 32 -0.40 8.60 -8.17
N SER A 33 -1.52 8.18 -7.57
CA SER A 33 -2.86 8.50 -8.09
C SER A 33 -3.30 9.94 -7.78
N GLU A 34 -2.68 10.60 -6.79
CA GLU A 34 -3.05 11.95 -6.33
C GLU A 34 -3.05 12.99 -7.46
N PRO A 35 -2.02 13.11 -8.32
CA PRO A 35 -2.02 14.11 -9.40
C PRO A 35 -3.09 13.85 -10.47
N ALA A 36 -3.44 12.59 -10.71
CA ALA A 36 -4.47 12.21 -11.66
C ALA A 36 -5.87 12.50 -11.11
N LEU A 37 -6.11 12.17 -9.84
CA LEU A 37 -7.40 12.37 -9.17
C LEU A 37 -7.67 13.84 -8.86
N ARG A 38 -6.64 14.66 -8.65
CA ARG A 38 -6.76 16.09 -8.29
C ARG A 38 -7.72 16.87 -9.17
N LYS A 39 -7.78 16.59 -10.47
CA LYS A 39 -8.61 17.32 -11.45
C LYS A 39 -10.11 17.15 -11.22
N ASP A 40 -10.49 15.98 -10.74
CA ASP A 40 -11.89 15.59 -10.56
C ASP A 40 -12.28 15.66 -9.09
N TRP A 41 -11.35 15.39 -8.17
CA TRP A 41 -11.57 15.33 -6.73
C TRP A 41 -11.50 16.66 -5.99
N LEU A 42 -10.80 17.68 -6.52
CA LEU A 42 -10.74 19.03 -5.92
C LEU A 42 -11.81 19.99 -6.45
N ARG A 43 -12.92 19.45 -6.93
CA ARG A 43 -14.03 20.22 -7.43
C ARG A 43 -14.98 20.55 -6.27
N PRO A 44 -15.53 21.77 -6.20
CA PRO A 44 -16.44 22.15 -5.12
C PRO A 44 -17.70 21.27 -5.06
N GLU A 45 -18.10 20.66 -6.20
CA GLU A 45 -19.19 19.69 -6.27
C GLU A 45 -18.89 18.41 -5.48
N GLU A 46 -17.62 17.98 -5.42
CA GLU A 46 -17.19 16.85 -4.59
C GLU A 46 -17.18 17.25 -3.11
N ASP A 47 -16.69 18.44 -2.75
CA ASP A 47 -16.77 18.90 -1.35
C ASP A 47 -18.21 18.90 -0.81
N GLU A 48 -19.20 19.20 -1.67
CA GLU A 48 -20.62 19.09 -1.33
C GLU A 48 -21.11 17.64 -1.26
N ALA A 49 -20.73 16.79 -2.21
CA ALA A 49 -21.13 15.38 -2.24
C ALA A 49 -20.60 14.58 -1.03
N TRP A 50 -19.46 14.98 -0.48
CA TRP A 50 -18.80 14.32 0.65
C TRP A 50 -19.15 14.94 2.01
N ARG A 51 -19.97 15.99 2.05
CA ARG A 51 -20.28 16.76 3.27
C ARG A 51 -20.89 15.94 4.41
N ASP A 52 -21.57 14.85 4.07
CA ASP A 52 -22.37 14.05 5.02
C ASP A 52 -21.81 12.62 5.24
N LEU A 53 -20.57 12.34 4.80
CA LEU A 53 -19.83 11.08 5.00
C LEU A 53 -18.88 11.18 6.21
#